data_AF-A0A6S6UG68-F1
#
_entry.id   AF-A0A6S6UG68-F1
#
_cell.length_a   1.000
_cell.length_b   1.000
_cell.length_c   1.000
_cell.angle_alpha   90.00
_cell.angle_beta   90.00
_cell.angle_gamma   90.00
#
_symmetry.space_group_name_H-M   'P 1'
#
loop_
_entity.id
_entity.type
_entity.pdbx_description
1 polymer ?
#
loop_
_entity_poly.entity_id
_entity_poly.type
_entity_poly.pdbx_seq_one_letter_code
_entity_poly.pdbx_strand_id
1 'polypeptide(L)'
;CPDDSTAQKLEQQYNEQQIDIIALTSSESLHNLLLLKNNTKLLKQTNLLVGSQRIAEGARQAGFMADIIIASDPGDDSMQEALIRWRQDNIK
;
A
#
# COMPACT_ATOMS: atom_id res chain seq x y z
N CYS A 1 16.00 -1.36 14.02
CA CYS A 1 15.23 -0.16 13.64
C CYS A 1 15.53 0.16 12.20
N PRO A 2 14.55 0.42 11.32
CA PRO A 2 14.84 0.95 10.00
C PRO A 2 15.62 2.26 10.17
N ASP A 3 16.72 2.39 9.45
CA ASP A 3 17.55 3.59 9.45
C ASP A 3 16.91 4.67 8.55
N ASP A 4 17.25 5.93 8.79
CA ASP A 4 16.71 7.06 8.02
C ASP A 4 16.98 6.93 6.51
N SER A 5 17.95 6.11 6.10
CA SER A 5 18.28 5.85 4.69
C SER A 5 17.18 5.08 3.94
N THR A 6 16.44 4.21 4.64
CA THR A 6 15.38 3.40 4.04
C THR A 6 14.12 4.24 3.77
N ALA A 7 13.76 5.13 4.70
CA ALA A 7 12.66 6.08 4.50
C ALA A 7 12.95 7.00 3.31
N GLN A 8 14.15 7.58 3.25
CA GLN A 8 14.55 8.49 2.16
C GLN A 8 14.50 7.82 0.76
N LYS A 9 14.84 6.53 0.65
CA LYS A 9 14.73 5.79 -0.62
C LYS A 9 13.28 5.63 -1.09
N LEU A 10 12.37 5.30 -0.17
CA LEU A 10 10.93 5.24 -0.44
C LEU A 10 10.41 6.60 -0.93
N GLU A 11 10.87 7.68 -0.31
CA GLU A 11 10.52 9.05 -0.71
C GLU A 11 10.99 9.38 -2.13
N GLN A 12 12.24 9.02 -2.47
CA GLN A 12 12.78 9.26 -3.79
C GLN A 12 12.00 8.50 -4.87
N GLN A 13 11.78 7.19 -4.68
CA GLN A 13 11.06 6.36 -5.65
C GLN A 13 9.62 6.84 -5.86
N TYR A 14 8.96 7.32 -4.81
CA TYR A 14 7.61 7.87 -4.91
C TYR A 14 7.58 9.22 -5.65
N ASN A 15 8.53 10.12 -5.36
CA ASN A 15 8.63 11.43 -6.03
C ASN A 15 8.98 11.30 -7.53
N GLU A 16 9.66 10.22 -7.93
CA GLU A 16 9.91 9.85 -9.33
C GLU A 16 8.69 9.17 -10.00
N GLN A 17 7.52 9.16 -9.34
CA GLN A 17 6.28 8.49 -9.76
C GLN A 17 6.45 6.97 -10.04
N GLN A 18 7.38 6.30 -9.37
CA GLN A 18 7.69 4.87 -9.63
C GLN A 18 6.83 3.89 -8.83
N ILE A 19 5.89 4.36 -8.00
CA ILE A 19 5.06 3.49 -7.15
C ILE A 19 3.58 3.73 -7.48
N ASP A 20 3.00 2.85 -8.31
CA ASP A 20 1.58 2.89 -8.64
C ASP A 20 0.68 2.30 -7.52
N ILE A 21 1.19 1.32 -6.77
CA ILE A 21 0.43 0.56 -5.77
C ILE A 21 1.32 0.00 -4.66
N ILE A 22 0.80 -0.04 -3.44
CA ILE A 22 1.46 -0.63 -2.26
C ILE A 22 0.70 -1.90 -1.87
N ALA A 23 1.41 -3.02 -1.66
CA ALA A 23 0.80 -4.28 -1.25
C ALA A 23 1.12 -4.61 0.23
N LEU A 24 0.09 -4.93 1.02
CA LEU A 24 0.21 -5.25 2.45
C LEU A 24 -0.55 -6.55 2.78
N THR A 25 0.16 -7.52 3.35
CA THR A 25 -0.43 -8.80 3.78
C THR A 25 -0.83 -8.82 5.25
N SER A 26 -0.44 -7.82 6.04
CA SER A 26 -0.73 -7.77 7.48
C SER A 26 -1.08 -6.37 7.99
N SER A 27 -1.81 -6.32 9.11
CA SER A 27 -2.12 -5.06 9.80
C SER A 27 -0.89 -4.45 10.47
N GLU A 28 0.07 -5.26 10.88
CA GLU A 28 1.32 -4.78 11.47
C GLU A 28 2.15 -4.01 10.43
N SER A 29 2.19 -4.52 9.19
CA SER A 29 2.82 -3.84 8.06
C SER A 29 2.18 -2.47 7.80
N LEU A 30 0.84 -2.37 7.86
CA LEU A 30 0.14 -1.10 7.75
C LEU A 30 0.50 -0.14 8.88
N HIS A 31 0.52 -0.61 10.13
CA HIS A 31 0.89 0.22 11.27
C HIS A 31 2.32 0.76 11.14
N ASN A 32 3.27 -0.10 10.78
CA ASN A 32 4.66 0.28 10.60
C ASN A 32 4.84 1.30 9.46
N LEU A 33 4.09 1.14 8.36
CA LEU A 33 4.07 2.10 7.27
C LEU A 33 3.60 3.49 7.73
N LEU A 34 2.58 3.56 8.59
CA LEU A 34 2.05 4.82 9.13
C LEU A 34 3.01 5.51 10.11
N LEU A 35 3.92 4.76 10.74
CA LEU A 35 4.93 5.31 11.64
C LEU A 35 6.11 5.98 10.90
N LEU A 36 6.24 5.77 9.58
CA LEU A 36 7.27 6.44 8.79
C LEU A 36 6.97 7.95 8.77
N LYS A 37 7.84 8.72 9.45
CA LYS A 37 7.58 10.12 9.83
C LYS A 37 7.43 11.11 8.67
N ASN A 38 7.84 10.77 7.45
CA ASN A 38 8.11 11.80 6.46
C ASN A 38 7.13 11.93 5.30
N ASN A 39 6.18 11.04 5.03
CA ASN A 39 5.33 11.21 3.84
C ASN A 39 3.94 10.57 3.93
N THR A 40 3.27 10.71 5.06
CA THR A 40 1.90 10.17 5.26
C THR A 40 0.89 10.69 4.23
N LYS A 41 1.05 11.91 3.70
CA LYS A 41 0.09 12.46 2.73
C LYS A 41 0.20 11.79 1.36
N LEU A 42 1.42 11.59 0.85
CA LEU A 42 1.65 10.94 -0.44
C LEU A 42 1.27 9.47 -0.38
N LEU A 43 1.65 8.76 0.69
CA LEU A 43 1.28 7.36 0.92
C LEU A 43 -0.25 7.17 0.94
N LYS A 44 -0.99 8.11 1.53
CA LYS A 44 -2.47 8.06 1.58
C LYS A 44 -3.12 8.30 0.22
N GLN A 45 -2.39 8.81 -0.76
CA GLN A 45 -2.87 9.03 -2.14
C GLN A 45 -2.47 7.88 -3.09
N THR A 46 -1.72 6.89 -2.61
CA THR A 46 -1.34 5.70 -3.38
C THR A 46 -2.39 4.62 -3.26
N ASN A 47 -2.66 3.91 -4.36
CA ASN A 47 -3.51 2.73 -4.32
C ASN A 47 -2.91 1.67 -3.40
N LEU A 48 -3.79 0.92 -2.73
CA LEU A 48 -3.39 -0.06 -1.72
C LEU A 48 -4.02 -1.41 -2.03
N LEU A 49 -3.21 -2.47 -2.10
CA LEU A 49 -3.66 -3.85 -2.14
C LEU A 49 -3.51 -4.47 -0.75
N VAL A 50 -4.57 -5.05 -0.21
CA VAL A 50 -4.57 -5.67 1.12
C VAL A 50 -5.12 -7.08 1.11
N GLY A 51 -4.54 -7.95 1.95
CA GLY A 51 -4.93 -9.36 2.04
C GLY A 51 -6.22 -9.64 2.84
N SER A 52 -6.86 -8.63 3.41
CA SER A 52 -8.13 -8.80 4.14
C SER A 52 -8.88 -7.49 4.35
N GLN A 53 -10.19 -7.60 4.56
CA GLN A 53 -11.05 -6.46 4.85
C GLN A 53 -10.68 -5.72 6.14
N ARG A 54 -10.19 -6.43 7.15
CA ARG A 54 -9.70 -5.84 8.41
C ARG A 54 -8.55 -4.85 8.18
N ILE A 55 -7.65 -5.15 7.25
CA ILE A 55 -6.56 -4.24 6.89
C ILE A 55 -7.11 -3.04 6.10
N ALA A 56 -8.06 -3.28 5.19
CA ALA A 56 -8.72 -2.21 4.42
C ALA A 56 -9.40 -1.18 5.33
N GLU A 57 -10.12 -1.64 6.35
CA GLU A 57 -10.78 -0.78 7.34
C GLU A 57 -9.77 0.05 8.12
N GLY A 58 -8.67 -0.57 8.58
CA GLY A 58 -7.57 0.14 9.24
C GLY A 58 -6.94 1.21 8.35
N ALA A 59 -6.75 0.93 7.06
CA ALA A 59 -6.20 1.89 6.11
C ALA A 59 -7.15 3.07 5.88
N ARG A 60 -8.47 2.81 5.73
CA ARG A 60 -9.49 3.87 5.62
C ARG A 60 -9.52 4.75 6.86
N GLN A 61 -9.47 4.16 8.06
CA GLN A 61 -9.43 4.89 9.32
C GLN A 61 -8.16 5.74 9.46
N ALA A 62 -7.04 5.26 8.92
CA ALA A 62 -5.79 6.02 8.87
C ALA A 62 -5.81 7.17 7.83
N GLY A 63 -6.86 7.27 7.01
CA GLY A 63 -7.07 8.35 6.05
C GLY A 63 -6.48 8.08 4.67
N PHE A 64 -6.28 6.81 4.28
CA PHE A 64 -6.01 6.48 2.87
C PHE A 64 -7.22 6.90 2.02
N MET A 65 -6.94 7.64 0.95
CA MET A 65 -7.95 8.27 0.07
C MET A 65 -8.01 7.63 -1.32
N ALA A 66 -6.99 6.87 -1.70
CA ALA A 66 -6.93 6.18 -2.98
C ALA A 66 -7.72 4.86 -2.96
N ASP A 67 -7.72 4.15 -4.08
CA ASP A 67 -8.41 2.86 -4.20
C ASP A 67 -7.74 1.81 -3.32
N ILE A 68 -8.58 1.05 -2.59
CA ILE A 68 -8.16 -0.06 -1.75
C ILE A 68 -8.71 -1.35 -2.34
N ILE A 69 -7.82 -2.14 -2.92
CA ILE A 69 -8.07 -3.45 -3.51
C ILE A 69 -7.92 -4.49 -2.40
N ILE A 70 -8.91 -5.37 -2.28
CA ILE A 70 -8.91 -6.42 -1.26
C ILE A 70 -8.75 -7.76 -1.99
N ALA A 71 -7.68 -8.48 -1.71
CA ALA A 71 -7.51 -9.85 -2.16
C ALA A 71 -8.46 -10.79 -1.40
N SER A 72 -8.73 -11.95 -1.98
CA SER A 72 -9.61 -12.96 -1.38
C SER A 72 -9.06 -13.50 -0.05
N ASP A 73 -7.74 -13.58 0.06
CA ASP A 73 -6.99 -13.97 1.25
C ASP A 73 -5.55 -13.38 1.18
N PRO A 74 -4.75 -13.43 2.26
CA PRO A 74 -3.42 -12.82 2.30
C PRO A 74 -2.31 -13.70 1.67
N GLY A 75 -2.64 -14.83 1.05
CA GLY A 75 -1.70 -15.70 0.34
C GLY A 75 -1.19 -15.06 -0.96
N ASP A 76 0.03 -15.46 -1.34
CA ASP A 76 0.76 -14.86 -2.46
C ASP A 76 -0.04 -14.92 -3.78
N ASP A 77 -0.66 -16.08 -4.08
CA ASP A 77 -1.46 -16.28 -5.29
C ASP A 77 -2.66 -15.31 -5.34
N SER A 78 -3.43 -15.22 -4.25
CA SER A 78 -4.59 -14.33 -4.15
C SER A 78 -4.21 -12.86 -4.27
N MET A 79 -3.08 -12.47 -3.66
CA MET A 79 -2.53 -11.11 -3.78
C MET A 79 -2.08 -10.82 -5.21
N GLN A 80 -1.39 -11.76 -5.87
CA GLN A 80 -0.95 -11.62 -7.25
C GLN A 80 -2.12 -11.49 -8.22
N GLU A 81 -3.15 -12.33 -8.09
CA GLU A 81 -4.36 -12.26 -8.90
C GLU A 81 -5.09 -10.92 -8.74
N ALA A 82 -5.18 -10.41 -7.51
CA ALA A 82 -5.78 -9.10 -7.24
C ALA A 82 -4.97 -7.96 -7.87
N LEU A 83 -3.64 -8.05 -7.83
CA LEU A 83 -2.75 -7.07 -8.47
C LEU A 83 -2.89 -7.07 -10.01
N ILE A 84 -2.93 -8.25 -10.63
CA ILE A 84 -3.12 -8.39 -12.08
C ILE A 84 -4.45 -7.78 -12.50
N ARG A 85 -5.55 -8.10 -11.78
CA ARG A 85 -6.88 -7.55 -12.03
C ARG A 85 -6.87 -6.03 -11.95
N TRP A 86 -6.33 -5.47 -10.87
CA TRP A 86 -6.20 -4.03 -10.72
C TRP A 86 -5.46 -3.39 -11.89
N ARG A 87 -4.34 -3.96 -12.33
CA ARG A 87 -3.56 -3.38 -13.43
C ARG A 87 -4.30 -3.43 -14.76
N GLN A 88 -5.06 -4.51 -15.03
CA GLN A 88 -5.89 -4.61 -16.24
C GLN A 88 -7.00 -3.54 -16.27
N ASP A 89 -7.60 -3.25 -15.12
CA ASP A 89 -8.66 -2.24 -15.01
C ASP A 89 -8.14 -0.81 -15.19
N ASN A 90 -6.88 -0.55 -14.82
CA ASN A 90 -6.24 0.78 -14.85
C ASN A 90 -5.45 1.08 -16.14
N ILE A 91 -5.38 0.16 -17.10
CA ILE A 91 -4.69 0.35 -18.41
C ILE A 91 -5.66 0.82 -19.52
N LYS A 92 -6.94 1.07 -19.22
CA LYS A 92 -7.91 1.57 -20.21
C LYS A 92 -7.79 3.05 -20.53
#